data_AF-A0AAE9GWS7-F1
#
_entry.id   AF-A0AAE9GWS7-F1
#
_cell.length_a   1.000
_cell.length_b   1.000
_cell.length_c   1.000
_cell.angle_alpha   90.00
_cell.angle_beta   90.00
_cell.angle_gamma   90.00
#
_symmetry.space_group_name_H-M   'P 1'
#
loop_
_entity.id
_entity.type
_entity.pdbx_description
1 polymer ?
#
loop_
_entity_poly.entity_id
_entity_poly.type
_entity_poly.pdbx_seq_one_letter_code
_entity_poly.pdbx_strand_id
1 'polypeptide(L)' 'MNEKTARIGKNSDGLYLLDNGNYPPAICRIGAATTGKLWVINDNPAYPSHTVEPHQIRIIGQVKELFKIERKAV' A
#
# COMPACT_ATOMS: atom_id res chain seq x y z
N MET A 1 9.94 -5.57 -20.18
CA MET A 1 9.59 -5.19 -18.79
C MET A 1 8.93 -3.82 -18.85
N ASN A 2 7.67 -3.70 -18.43
CA ASN A 2 6.92 -2.43 -18.48
C ASN A 2 7.47 -1.47 -17.41
N GLU A 3 7.74 -0.21 -17.76
CA GLU A 3 8.32 0.81 -16.87
C GLU A 3 7.55 1.00 -15.55
N LYS A 4 6.25 0.71 -15.54
CA LYS A 4 5.44 0.74 -14.30
C LYS A 4 5.89 -0.29 -13.26
N THR A 5 6.29 -1.49 -13.69
CA THR A 5 6.74 -2.57 -12.79
C THR A 5 8.12 -2.26 -12.21
N ALA A 6 8.98 -1.59 -12.99
CA ALA A 6 10.33 -1.20 -12.56
C ALA A 6 10.36 -0.11 -11.48
N ARG A 7 9.31 0.73 -11.37
CA ARG A 7 9.24 1.80 -10.36
C ARG A 7 8.94 1.32 -8.94
N ILE A 8 8.37 0.12 -8.78
CA ILE A 8 8.04 -0.42 -7.45
C ILE A 8 9.29 -0.97 -6.76
N GLY A 9 10.26 -1.50 -7.52
CA GLY A 9 11.53 -2.03 -6.99
C GLY A 9 12.48 -1.00 -6.35
N LYS A 10 12.21 0.30 -6.46
CA LYS A 10 12.95 1.38 -5.75
C LYS A 10 12.10 2.12 -4.71
N ASN A 11 10.80 1.86 -4.62
CA ASN A 11 9.85 2.57 -3.76
C ASN A 11 9.20 1.63 -2.72
N SER A 12 9.87 0.52 -2.44
CA SER A 12 9.32 -0.62 -1.74
C SER A 12 9.23 -0.46 -0.22
N ASP A 13 9.39 0.75 0.31
CA ASP A 13 9.19 1.07 1.71
C ASP A 13 8.37 2.36 1.78
N GLY A 14 7.04 2.22 1.80
CA GLY A 14 6.17 3.39 1.81
C GLY A 14 4.74 3.08 2.17
N LEU A 15 4.00 4.14 2.49
CA LEU A 15 2.57 4.09 2.74
C LEU A 15 1.81 4.48 1.47
N TYR A 16 0.82 3.70 1.08
CA TYR A 16 0.14 3.80 -0.20
C TYR A 16 -1.37 3.65 -0.04
N LEU A 17 -2.12 4.42 -0.82
CA LEU A 17 -3.54 4.17 -1.02
C LEU A 17 -3.69 3.10 -2.11
N LEU A 18 -4.30 1.98 -1.74
CA LEU A 18 -4.48 0.80 -2.56
C LEU A 18 -5.94 0.55 -2.86
N ASP A 19 -6.19 0.02 -4.06
CA ASP A 19 -7.45 -0.57 -4.48
C ASP A 19 -7.18 -1.94 -5.09
N ASN A 20 -7.90 -2.96 -4.64
CA ASN A 20 -7.79 -4.33 -5.16
C ASN A 20 -9.11 -4.89 -5.69
N GLY A 21 -10.17 -4.06 -5.77
CA GLY A 21 -11.50 -4.44 -6.25
C GLY A 21 -12.33 -5.34 -5.34
N ASN A 22 -11.74 -5.97 -4.31
CA ASN A 22 -12.44 -6.86 -3.37
C ASN A 22 -12.78 -6.17 -2.04
N TYR A 23 -12.02 -5.13 -1.67
CA TYR A 23 -12.22 -4.35 -0.45
C TYR A 23 -12.25 -2.85 -0.76
N PRO A 24 -12.85 -2.04 0.14
CA PRO A 24 -12.74 -0.59 0.04
C PRO A 24 -11.26 -0.15 -0.05
N PRO A 25 -10.97 0.93 -0.79
CA PRO A 25 -9.61 1.44 -0.86
C PRO A 25 -9.03 1.72 0.53
N ALA A 26 -7.82 1.24 0.76
CA ALA A 26 -7.18 1.27 2.07
C ALA A 26 -5.76 1.84 1.99
N ILE A 27 -5.34 2.50 3.06
CA ILE A 27 -3.96 2.94 3.22
C ILE A 27 -3.18 1.77 3.82
N CYS A 28 -2.21 1.25 3.08
CA CYS A 28 -1.39 0.10 3.47
C CYS A 28 0.09 0.44 3.32
N ARG A 29 0.95 -0.24 4.08
CA ARG A 29 2.38 -0.19 3.82
C ARG A 29 2.73 -1.26 2.79
N ILE A 30 3.59 -0.92 1.83
CA ILE A 30 4.04 -1.87 0.80
C ILE A 30 5.54 -2.06 0.93
N GLY A 31 5.92 -3.33 1.12
CA GLY A 31 7.28 -3.87 1.15
C GLY A 31 7.66 -4.53 -0.18
N ALA A 32 8.97 -4.61 -0.50
CA ALA A 32 9.46 -5.51 -1.54
C ALA A 32 9.57 -6.92 -0.96
N ALA A 33 8.96 -7.91 -1.62
CA ALA A 33 9.25 -9.30 -1.34
C ALA A 33 10.41 -9.79 -2.22
N THR A 34 11.09 -10.84 -1.76
CA THR A 34 12.28 -11.42 -2.40
C THR A 34 12.05 -11.99 -3.81
N THR A 35 10.81 -12.04 -4.30
CA THR A 35 10.41 -12.79 -5.51
C THR A 35 9.66 -11.95 -6.55
N GLY A 36 9.81 -10.63 -6.56
CA GLY A 36 9.10 -9.74 -7.49
C GLY A 36 7.62 -9.51 -7.14
N LYS A 37 7.19 -10.10 -6.02
CA LYS A 37 5.91 -9.85 -5.36
C LYS A 37 6.00 -8.63 -4.45
N LEU A 38 4.84 -8.08 -4.11
CA LEU A 38 4.72 -7.00 -3.13
C LEU A 38 4.21 -7.58 -1.83
N TRP A 39 4.78 -7.12 -0.71
CA TRP A 39 4.27 -7.45 0.61
C TRP A 39 3.38 -6.31 1.09
N VAL A 40 2.07 -6.57 1.15
CA VAL A 40 1.09 -5.60 1.65
C VAL A 40 0.97 -5.82 3.16
N ILE A 41 1.38 -4.81 3.91
CA ILE A 41 1.35 -4.78 5.37
C ILE A 41 0.15 -3.93 5.79
N ASN A 42 -0.78 -4.58 6.48
CA ASN A 42 -1.98 -3.97 7.03
C ASN A 42 -1.80 -3.76 8.52
N ASP A 43 -1.88 -2.51 8.97
CA ASP A 43 -1.81 -2.16 10.39
C ASP A 43 -3.15 -2.42 11.12
N ASN A 44 -4.23 -2.74 10.38
CA ASN A 44 -5.52 -3.12 10.95
C ASN A 44 -5.59 -4.65 11.15
N PRO A 45 -5.75 -5.16 12.39
CA PRO A 45 -5.78 -6.59 12.68
C PRO A 45 -6.93 -7.35 12.00
N ALA A 46 -7.99 -6.66 11.57
CA ALA A 46 -9.07 -7.28 10.79
C ALA A 46 -8.63 -7.69 9.36
N TYR A 47 -7.53 -7.13 8.86
CA TYR A 47 -7.02 -7.41 7.52
C TYR A 47 -5.59 -7.95 7.62
N PRO A 48 -5.35 -9.25 7.36
CA PRO A 48 -4.02 -9.81 7.46
C PRO A 48 -3.06 -9.23 6.41
N SER A 49 -1.79 -9.13 6.78
CA SER A 49 -0.71 -8.83 5.84
C SER A 49 -0.50 -10.02 4.90
N HIS A 50 -0.24 -9.77 3.63
CA HIS A 50 -0.15 -10.82 2.61
C HIS A 50 0.71 -10.38 1.43
N THR A 51 1.18 -11.34 0.64
CA THR A 51 1.92 -11.06 -0.60
C THR A 51 0.98 -11.06 -1.79
N VAL A 52 1.16 -10.11 -2.71
CA VAL A 52 0.38 -10.00 -3.95
C VAL A 52 1.29 -9.87 -5.16
N GLU A 53 0.81 -10.32 -6.30
CA GLU A 53 1.43 -9.98 -7.57
C GLU A 53 1.15 -8.49 -7.90
N PRO A 54 2.10 -7.74 -8.49
CA PRO A 54 1.90 -6.32 -8.77
C PRO A 54 0.67 -5.99 -9.64
N HIS A 55 0.20 -6.94 -10.46
CA HIS A 55 -0.96 -6.75 -11.33
C HIS A 55 -2.31 -6.99 -10.63
N GLN A 56 -2.30 -7.56 -9.42
CA GLN A 56 -3.52 -7.82 -8.63
C GLN A 56 -3.97 -6.61 -7.81
N ILE A 57 -3.13 -5.59 -7.69
CA ILE A 57 -3.44 -4.37 -6.96
C ILE A 57 -3.25 -3.14 -7.84
N ARG A 58 -4.05 -2.12 -7.57
CA ARG A 58 -3.91 -0.79 -8.14
C ARG A 58 -3.41 0.16 -7.06
N ILE A 59 -2.22 0.71 -7.27
CA ILE A 59 -1.72 1.82 -6.46
C ILE A 59 -2.39 3.10 -6.96
N ILE A 60 -3.23 3.71 -6.12
CA ILE A 60 -3.90 4.98 -6.43
C ILE A 60 -2.92 6.14 -6.20
N GLY A 61 -2.18 6.11 -5.09
CA GLY A 61 -1.22 7.14 -4.75
C GLY A 61 -0.30 6.74 -3.60
N GLN A 62 0.81 7.46 -3.47
CA GLN A 62 1.72 7.34 -2.34
C GLN A 62 1.37 8.41 -1.30
N VAL A 63 1.22 8.00 -0.04
CA VAL A 63 1.05 8.92 1.08
C VAL A 63 2.42 9.53 1.41
N LYS A 64 2.49 10.86 1.41
CA LYS A 64 3.71 11.61 1.76
C LYS A 64 3.70 12.13 3.18
N GLU A 65 2.53 12.45 3.71
CA GLU A 65 2.37 13.03 5.03
C GLU A 65 1.00 12.65 5.60
N LEU A 66 0.92 12.52 6.93
CA LEU A 66 -0.31 12.29 7.68
C LEU A 66 -0.46 13.38 8.72
N PHE A 67 -1.63 13.99 8.77
CA PHE A 67 -1.96 15.02 9.75
C PHE A 67 -2.98 14.48 10.74
N LYS A 68 -2.69 14.60 12.03
CA LYS A 68 -3.67 14.35 13.08
C LYS A 68 -4.45 15.64 13.33
N ILE A 69 -5.75 15.64 13.06
CA ILE A 69 -6.63 16.76 13.40
C ILE A 69 -7.28 16.45 14.75
N GLU A 70 -6.95 17.23 15.77
CA GLU A 70 -7.60 17.14 17.08
C GLU A 70 -8.73 18.17 17.14
N ARG A 71 -9.98 17.70 17.28
CA ARG A 71 -11.08 18.60 17.64
C ARG A 71 -11.00 18.86 19.13
N LYS A 72 -10.88 20.14 19.52
CA LYS A 72 -11.16 20.54 20.91
C LYS A 72 -12.64 20.28 21.18
N ALA A 73 -12.92 19.59 22.29
CA ALA A 73 -14.28 19.54 22.82
C ALA A 73 -14.73 20.99 23.11
N VAL A 74 -15.94 21.33 22.65
CA VAL A 74 -16.61 22.59 22.94
C VAL A 74 -17.31 22.47 24.28
#